data_AF-A0AAU0PQD7-F1
#
_entry.id   AF-A0AAU0PQD7-F1
#
_cell.length_a   1.000
_cell.length_b   1.000
_cell.length_c   1.000
_cell.angle_alpha   90.00
_cell.angle_beta   90.00
_cell.angle_gamma   90.00
#
_symmetry.space_group_name_H-M   'P 1'
#
loop_
_entity.id
_entity.type
_entity.pdbx_description
1 polymer ?
#
loop_
_entity_poly.entity_id
_entity_poly.type
_entity_poly.pdbx_seq_one_letter_code
_entity_poly.pdbx_strand_id
1 'polypeptide(L)'
;MKINEQYIKEYFKIKYIDKINDYERIANNENKNINNIKDSYSNKGGIDKYYCDKLRFDIDNLSEIKKYFNEFNTFYNSYYNNERKEIFQSFEIFKWFNEHKNKCGYCEITQSDLHKIKESRNGNFTLNKNKKRKNATLEIEQKDCTLEEYGSLENLIFACPLCNNAKSNLISEEDWRKYFVKQIKAYYKDILKQI
;
A
#
# COMPACT_ATOMS: atom_id res chain seq x y z
N MET A 1 -20.07 12.96 5.66
CA MET A 1 -20.45 13.10 4.24
C MET A 1 -20.08 11.82 3.51
N LYS A 2 -20.91 11.27 2.60
CA LYS A 2 -20.45 10.17 1.73
C LYS A 2 -19.64 10.80 0.61
N ILE A 3 -18.32 10.69 0.68
CA ILE A 3 -17.43 11.16 -0.40
C ILE A 3 -17.82 10.40 -1.68
N ASN A 4 -18.13 11.14 -2.75
CA ASN A 4 -18.49 10.55 -4.03
C ASN A 4 -17.28 9.78 -4.61
N GLU A 5 -17.51 8.58 -5.15
CA GLU A 5 -16.47 7.76 -5.78
C GLU A 5 -15.73 8.50 -6.90
N GLN A 6 -16.44 9.35 -7.65
CA GLN A 6 -15.82 10.17 -8.70
C GLN A 6 -14.70 11.06 -8.15
N TYR A 7 -14.92 11.68 -6.99
CA TYR A 7 -13.94 12.54 -6.33
C TYR A 7 -12.74 11.77 -5.80
N ILE A 8 -12.96 10.55 -5.31
CA ILE A 8 -11.90 9.64 -4.88
C ILE A 8 -11.02 9.27 -6.09
N LYS A 9 -11.63 8.96 -7.24
CA LYS A 9 -10.91 8.64 -8.49
C LYS A 9 -10.10 9.82 -9.03
N GLU A 10 -10.67 11.03 -9.02
CA GLU A 10 -9.98 12.23 -9.50
C GLU A 10 -8.79 12.59 -8.61
N TYR A 11 -8.95 12.57 -7.29
CA TYR A 11 -7.83 12.76 -6.37
C TYR A 11 -6.76 11.68 -6.57
N PHE A 12 -7.16 10.41 -6.74
CA PHE A 12 -6.24 9.32 -7.00
C PHE A 12 -5.40 9.57 -8.25
N LYS A 13 -6.06 9.97 -9.35
CA LYS A 13 -5.40 10.28 -10.62
C LYS A 13 -4.35 11.38 -10.43
N ILE A 14 -4.73 12.52 -9.86
CA ILE A 14 -3.82 13.66 -9.67
C ILE A 14 -2.61 13.26 -8.80
N LYS A 15 -2.84 12.56 -7.70
CA LYS A 15 -1.82 12.27 -6.69
C LYS A 15 -0.91 11.08 -7.03
N TYR A 16 -1.46 10.00 -7.56
CA TYR A 16 -0.74 8.73 -7.72
C TYR A 16 -0.41 8.39 -9.18
N ILE A 17 -1.26 8.80 -10.13
CA ILE A 17 -1.00 8.59 -11.56
C ILE A 17 -0.15 9.72 -12.13
N ASP A 18 -0.65 10.95 -12.04
CA ASP A 18 0.02 12.17 -12.52
C ASP A 18 1.16 12.58 -11.56
N LYS A 19 1.12 12.05 -10.33
CA LYS A 19 2.12 12.23 -9.26
C LYS A 19 2.34 13.70 -8.90
N ILE A 20 1.33 14.55 -9.05
CA ILE A 20 1.43 15.98 -8.82
C ILE A 20 1.52 16.25 -7.31
N ASN A 21 2.74 16.27 -6.79
CA ASN A 21 3.03 16.36 -5.35
C ASN A 21 3.96 17.54 -5.00
N ASP A 22 4.39 18.30 -5.99
CA ASP A 22 5.31 19.43 -5.86
C ASP A 22 5.01 20.47 -6.97
N TYR A 23 5.61 21.66 -6.85
CA TYR A 23 5.37 22.77 -7.80
C TYR A 23 5.99 22.52 -9.18
N GLU A 24 7.06 21.74 -9.28
CA GLU A 24 7.69 21.40 -10.57
C GLU A 24 6.74 20.55 -11.41
N ARG A 25 6.13 19.54 -10.80
CA ARG A 25 5.15 18.68 -11.46
C ARG A 25 3.88 19.41 -11.83
N ILE A 26 3.41 20.35 -10.99
CA ILE A 26 2.31 21.24 -11.37
C ILE A 26 2.69 22.05 -12.62
N ALA A 27 3.87 22.69 -12.60
CA ALA A 27 4.34 23.53 -13.69
C ALA A 27 4.46 22.74 -15.00
N ASN A 28 5.05 21.55 -14.96
CA ASN A 28 5.16 20.65 -16.10
C ASN A 28 3.79 20.19 -16.61
N ASN A 29 2.87 19.82 -15.73
CA ASN A 29 1.54 19.37 -16.11
C ASN A 29 0.68 20.49 -16.72
N GLU A 30 0.84 21.73 -16.25
CA GLU A 30 0.11 22.89 -16.77
C GLU A 30 0.81 23.60 -17.93
N ASN A 31 2.01 23.17 -18.33
CA ASN A 31 2.88 23.87 -19.28
C ASN A 31 3.09 25.35 -18.88
N LYS A 32 3.39 25.60 -17.61
CA LYS A 32 3.59 26.95 -17.04
C LYS A 32 4.97 27.09 -16.42
N ASN A 33 5.42 28.33 -16.27
CA ASN A 33 6.62 28.64 -15.49
C ASN A 33 6.39 28.32 -14.01
N ILE A 34 7.37 27.68 -13.36
CA ILE A 34 7.29 27.31 -11.94
C ILE A 34 7.09 28.52 -11.00
N ASN A 35 7.64 29.69 -11.34
CA ASN A 35 7.47 30.90 -10.53
C ASN A 35 6.00 31.34 -10.54
N ASN A 36 5.34 31.30 -11.71
CA ASN A 36 3.91 31.60 -11.82
C ASN A 36 3.05 30.64 -10.98
N ILE A 37 3.44 29.36 -10.89
CA ILE A 37 2.79 28.37 -10.02
C ILE A 37 3.01 28.73 -8.54
N LYS A 38 4.24 29.04 -8.14
CA LYS A 38 4.55 29.44 -6.76
C LYS A 38 3.78 30.69 -6.35
N ASP A 39 3.70 31.69 -7.21
CA ASP A 39 2.94 32.93 -6.96
C ASP A 39 1.44 32.64 -6.79
N SER A 40 0.93 31.66 -7.53
CA SER A 40 -0.48 31.26 -7.48
C SER A 40 -0.84 30.51 -6.20
N TYR A 41 0.08 29.70 -5.63
CA TYR A 41 -0.27 28.72 -4.60
C TYR A 41 0.52 28.81 -3.29
N SER A 42 1.81 29.19 -3.30
CA SER A 42 2.71 29.03 -2.14
C SER A 42 2.17 29.62 -0.84
N ASN A 43 1.68 30.86 -0.88
CA ASN A 43 1.11 31.58 0.27
C ASN A 43 -0.42 31.44 0.39
N LYS A 44 -1.05 30.57 -0.42
CA LYS A 44 -2.51 30.41 -0.49
C LYS A 44 -2.98 28.99 -0.12
N GLY A 45 -2.13 28.22 0.57
CA GLY A 45 -2.40 26.82 0.92
C GLY A 45 -1.59 25.79 0.12
N GLY A 46 -0.66 26.23 -0.73
CA GLY A 46 0.31 25.38 -1.42
C GLY A 46 -0.32 24.35 -2.35
N ILE A 47 0.24 23.13 -2.34
CA ILE A 47 -0.23 22.01 -3.15
C ILE A 47 -1.70 21.65 -2.83
N ASP A 48 -2.13 21.83 -1.59
CA ASP A 48 -3.51 21.56 -1.20
C ASP A 48 -4.48 22.53 -1.88
N LYS A 49 -4.10 23.81 -1.99
CA LYS A 49 -4.89 24.78 -2.75
C LYS A 49 -5.01 24.39 -4.22
N TYR A 50 -3.92 23.88 -4.81
CA TYR A 50 -3.95 23.35 -6.18
C TYR A 50 -4.94 22.17 -6.33
N TYR A 51 -4.93 21.21 -5.39
CA TYR A 51 -5.90 20.12 -5.40
C TYR A 51 -7.33 20.62 -5.24
N CYS A 52 -7.57 21.55 -4.31
CA CYS A 52 -8.88 22.18 -4.14
C CYS A 52 -9.37 22.82 -5.45
N ASP A 53 -8.50 23.56 -6.16
CA ASP A 53 -8.87 24.21 -7.42
C ASP A 53 -9.14 23.21 -8.55
N LYS A 54 -8.34 22.15 -8.66
CA LYS A 54 -8.54 21.10 -9.68
C LYS A 54 -9.79 20.28 -9.44
N LEU A 55 -10.05 19.92 -8.19
CA LEU A 55 -11.17 19.07 -7.80
C LEU A 55 -12.45 19.88 -7.54
N ARG A 56 -12.35 21.21 -7.51
CA ARG A 56 -13.42 22.13 -7.11
C ARG A 56 -13.94 21.83 -5.69
N PHE A 57 -13.01 21.60 -4.76
CA PHE A 57 -13.28 21.36 -3.35
C PHE A 57 -12.88 22.55 -2.48
N ASP A 58 -13.50 22.62 -1.30
CA ASP A 58 -12.93 23.33 -0.17
C ASP A 58 -11.88 22.48 0.56
N ILE A 59 -11.22 23.09 1.55
CA ILE A 59 -10.15 22.45 2.31
C ILE A 59 -10.65 21.31 3.19
N ASP A 60 -11.90 21.37 3.65
CA ASP A 60 -12.50 20.36 4.53
C ASP A 60 -12.76 19.07 3.76
N ASN A 61 -13.32 19.17 2.56
CA ASN A 61 -13.52 18.06 1.64
C ASN A 61 -12.19 17.41 1.23
N LEU A 62 -11.16 18.21 0.94
CA LEU A 62 -9.82 17.69 0.66
C LEU A 62 -9.25 16.95 1.88
N SER A 63 -9.44 17.48 3.09
CA SER A 63 -9.00 16.85 4.33
C SER A 63 -9.67 15.48 4.55
N GLU A 64 -10.98 15.38 4.30
CA GLU A 64 -11.70 14.10 4.36
C GLU A 64 -11.16 13.09 3.34
N ILE A 65 -10.92 13.50 2.10
CA ILE A 65 -10.33 12.64 1.07
C ILE A 65 -8.92 12.19 1.47
N LYS A 66 -8.09 13.10 1.97
CA LYS A 66 -6.74 12.76 2.46
C LYS A 66 -6.78 11.71 3.56
N LYS A 67 -7.74 11.81 4.50
CA LYS A 67 -7.95 10.79 5.53
C LYS A 67 -8.30 9.44 4.90
N TYR A 68 -9.16 9.43 3.89
CA TYR A 68 -9.54 8.22 3.16
C TYR A 68 -8.35 7.53 2.48
N PHE A 69 -7.36 8.29 2.04
CA PHE A 69 -6.13 7.79 1.41
C PHE A 69 -4.95 7.58 2.37
N ASN A 70 -5.08 7.83 3.68
CA ASN A 70 -3.94 7.83 4.58
C ASN A 70 -3.21 6.46 4.66
N GLU A 71 -3.99 5.39 4.84
CA GLU A 71 -3.45 4.02 4.83
C GLU A 71 -2.90 3.64 3.46
N PHE A 72 -3.62 4.00 2.39
CA PHE A 72 -3.17 3.74 1.03
C PHE A 72 -1.89 4.49 0.68
N ASN A 73 -1.67 5.70 1.21
CA ASN A 73 -0.45 6.46 0.99
C ASN A 73 0.76 5.75 1.62
N THR A 74 0.58 5.19 2.82
CA THR A 74 1.60 4.35 3.47
C THR A 74 1.89 3.10 2.65
N PHE A 75 0.85 2.43 2.15
CA PHE A 75 0.98 1.30 1.24
C PHE A 75 1.72 1.69 -0.05
N TYR A 76 1.28 2.72 -0.75
CA TYR A 76 1.88 3.23 -1.98
C TYR A 76 3.38 3.49 -1.79
N ASN A 77 3.75 4.23 -0.75
CA ASN A 77 5.16 4.54 -0.46
C ASN A 77 6.01 3.31 -0.11
N SER A 78 5.38 2.27 0.43
CA SER A 78 6.09 1.05 0.85
C SER A 78 6.30 0.05 -0.28
N TYR A 79 5.39 0.01 -1.27
CA TYR A 79 5.37 -1.06 -2.27
C TYR A 79 5.46 -0.60 -3.73
N TYR A 80 5.25 0.69 -4.01
CA TYR A 80 5.45 1.22 -5.36
C TYR A 80 6.93 1.08 -5.76
N ASN A 81 7.16 0.47 -6.92
CA ASN A 81 8.45 0.44 -7.59
C ASN A 81 8.22 0.39 -9.12
N ASN A 82 9.29 0.43 -9.90
CA ASN A 82 9.17 0.43 -11.36
C ASN A 82 8.63 -0.90 -11.91
N GLU A 83 8.91 -2.03 -11.27
CA GLU A 83 8.42 -3.37 -11.66
C GLU A 83 6.89 -3.51 -11.50
N ARG A 84 6.29 -2.72 -10.59
CA ARG A 84 4.85 -2.73 -10.29
C ARG A 84 4.14 -1.48 -10.78
N LYS A 85 4.81 -0.66 -11.61
CA LYS A 85 4.32 0.67 -11.99
C LYS A 85 2.91 0.61 -12.58
N GLU A 86 2.65 -0.33 -13.48
CA GLU A 86 1.37 -0.45 -14.19
C GLU A 86 0.21 -0.69 -13.23
N ILE A 87 0.37 -1.63 -12.30
CA ILE A 87 -0.62 -1.91 -11.26
C ILE A 87 -0.89 -0.66 -10.40
N PHE A 88 0.17 0.03 -9.97
CA PHE A 88 0.02 1.20 -9.11
C PHE A 88 -0.50 2.45 -9.83
N GLN A 89 -0.53 2.44 -11.17
CA GLN A 89 -1.16 3.49 -12.00
C GLN A 89 -2.63 3.19 -12.35
N SER A 90 -3.22 2.14 -11.77
CA SER A 90 -4.64 1.83 -11.90
C SER A 90 -5.40 2.15 -10.61
N PHE A 91 -6.60 2.74 -10.71
CA PHE A 91 -7.46 2.92 -9.53
C PHE A 91 -7.85 1.59 -8.86
N GLU A 92 -7.80 0.48 -9.60
CA GLU A 92 -8.14 -0.83 -9.05
C GLU A 92 -7.19 -1.28 -7.94
N ILE A 93 -5.93 -0.83 -7.92
CA ILE A 93 -5.01 -1.14 -6.80
C ILE A 93 -5.52 -0.56 -5.47
N PHE A 94 -6.21 0.58 -5.51
CA PHE A 94 -6.80 1.19 -4.33
C PHE A 94 -7.98 0.35 -3.81
N LYS A 95 -8.81 -0.18 -4.70
CA LYS A 95 -9.90 -1.10 -4.32
C LYS A 95 -9.35 -2.41 -3.77
N TRP A 96 -8.42 -3.02 -4.50
CA TRP A 96 -7.72 -4.24 -4.07
C TRP A 96 -7.10 -4.07 -2.69
N PHE A 97 -6.40 -2.94 -2.44
CA PHE A 97 -5.84 -2.65 -1.13
C PHE A 97 -6.92 -2.61 -0.05
N ASN A 98 -8.03 -1.90 -0.26
CA ASN A 98 -9.09 -1.80 0.76
C ASN A 98 -9.81 -3.13 1.04
N GLU A 99 -9.91 -4.01 0.05
CA GLU A 99 -10.50 -5.35 0.20
C GLU A 99 -9.57 -6.32 0.96
N HIS A 100 -8.25 -6.20 0.75
CA HIS A 100 -7.27 -7.18 1.23
C HIS A 100 -6.42 -6.68 2.41
N LYS A 101 -6.48 -5.40 2.75
CA LYS A 101 -5.62 -4.79 3.79
C LYS A 101 -5.73 -5.52 5.12
N ASN A 102 -4.67 -5.37 5.90
CA ASN A 102 -4.56 -5.78 7.29
C ASN A 102 -4.43 -7.28 7.56
N LYS A 103 -4.40 -8.19 6.58
CA LYS A 103 -4.13 -9.61 6.83
C LYS A 103 -3.38 -10.34 5.72
N CYS A 104 -2.72 -11.42 6.10
CA CYS A 104 -2.14 -12.40 5.17
C CYS A 104 -3.27 -13.20 4.48
N GLY A 105 -3.31 -13.22 3.15
CA GLY A 105 -4.29 -14.00 2.38
C GLY A 105 -4.05 -15.51 2.36
N TYR A 106 -2.96 -15.96 3.02
CA TYR A 106 -2.69 -17.39 3.27
C TYR A 106 -3.13 -17.80 4.68
N CYS A 107 -2.37 -17.40 5.71
CA CYS A 107 -2.58 -17.86 7.08
C CYS A 107 -3.45 -16.93 7.94
N GLU A 108 -3.97 -15.84 7.36
CA GLU A 108 -4.89 -14.89 8.00
C GLU A 108 -4.33 -14.10 9.18
N ILE A 109 -3.03 -14.21 9.50
CA ILE A 109 -2.42 -13.34 10.51
C ILE A 109 -2.54 -11.88 10.09
N THR A 110 -2.95 -11.02 11.02
CA THR A 110 -3.14 -9.60 10.74
C THR A 110 -1.83 -8.81 10.84
N GLN A 111 -1.78 -7.63 10.21
CA GLN A 111 -0.67 -6.69 10.37
C GLN A 111 -0.50 -6.27 11.85
N SER A 112 -1.61 -6.13 12.58
CA SER A 112 -1.60 -5.83 14.02
C SER A 112 -0.98 -6.97 14.82
N ASP A 113 -1.33 -8.22 14.53
CA ASP A 113 -0.77 -9.38 15.23
C ASP A 113 0.74 -9.54 14.96
N LEU A 114 1.18 -9.28 13.72
CA LEU A 114 2.61 -9.23 13.39
C LEU A 114 3.35 -8.16 14.22
N HIS A 115 2.74 -6.99 14.41
CA HIS A 115 3.31 -5.94 15.26
C HIS A 115 3.35 -6.33 16.74
N LYS A 116 2.31 -6.97 17.30
CA LYS A 116 2.34 -7.51 18.68
C LYS A 116 3.49 -8.49 18.89
N ILE A 117 3.70 -9.39 17.92
CA ILE A 117 4.83 -10.34 17.95
C ILE A 117 6.18 -9.63 17.89
N LYS A 118 6.29 -8.56 17.09
CA LYS A 118 7.50 -7.75 17.03
C LYS A 118 7.76 -7.02 18.35
N GLU A 119 6.73 -6.46 18.97
CA GLU A 119 6.80 -5.75 20.24
C GLU A 119 7.25 -6.68 21.38
N SER A 120 6.67 -7.88 21.48
CA SER A 120 7.11 -8.89 22.46
C SER A 120 8.53 -9.38 22.26
N ARG A 121 9.10 -9.14 21.07
CA ARG A 121 10.50 -9.43 20.71
C ARG A 121 11.38 -8.17 20.73
N ASN A 122 11.08 -7.21 21.61
CA ASN A 122 11.85 -5.97 21.79
C ASN A 122 11.99 -5.16 20.49
N GLY A 123 10.90 -5.05 19.75
CA GLY A 123 10.84 -4.27 18.51
C GLY A 123 11.46 -4.95 17.29
N ASN A 124 11.81 -6.23 17.37
CA ASN A 124 12.34 -6.96 16.22
C ASN A 124 11.57 -8.26 15.94
N PHE A 125 11.01 -8.37 14.74
CA PHE A 125 10.27 -9.56 14.34
C PHE A 125 11.14 -10.82 14.20
N THR A 126 12.39 -10.68 13.74
CA THR A 126 13.28 -11.82 13.49
C THR A 126 13.96 -12.30 14.77
N LEU A 127 14.20 -13.61 14.90
CA LEU A 127 14.89 -14.14 16.09
C LEU A 127 16.39 -13.80 16.12
N ASN A 128 17.00 -13.60 14.95
CA ASN A 128 18.44 -13.43 14.80
C ASN A 128 18.92 -11.98 14.67
N LYS A 129 18.10 -10.98 15.05
CA LYS A 129 18.44 -9.54 14.92
C LYS A 129 18.72 -9.05 13.48
N ASN A 130 18.49 -9.88 12.45
CA ASN A 130 18.72 -9.49 11.06
C ASN A 130 17.75 -8.40 10.60
N LYS A 131 18.23 -7.55 9.67
CA LYS A 131 17.47 -6.42 9.13
C LYS A 131 16.31 -6.82 8.22
N LYS A 132 16.43 -7.90 7.45
CA LYS A 132 15.36 -8.33 6.52
C LYS A 132 14.12 -8.74 7.32
N ARG A 133 12.95 -8.18 6.99
CA ARG A 133 11.65 -8.44 7.66
C ARG A 133 11.57 -8.07 9.14
N LYS A 134 12.54 -7.33 9.68
CA LYS A 134 12.55 -6.85 11.09
C LYS A 134 11.28 -6.08 11.47
N ASN A 135 10.65 -5.43 10.48
CA ASN A 135 9.52 -4.55 10.69
C ASN A 135 8.18 -5.27 10.82
N ALA A 136 8.12 -6.59 10.58
CA ALA A 136 6.90 -7.39 10.64
C ALA A 136 5.78 -6.92 9.69
N THR A 137 6.15 -6.32 8.55
CA THR A 137 5.17 -5.83 7.57
C THR A 137 4.71 -6.96 6.66
N LEU A 138 3.43 -7.01 6.31
CA LEU A 138 2.92 -7.82 5.20
C LEU A 138 3.70 -7.49 3.91
N GLU A 139 3.75 -8.41 2.97
CA GLU A 139 4.48 -8.26 1.72
C GLU A 139 3.51 -8.52 0.55
N ILE A 140 3.67 -7.81 -0.57
CA ILE A 140 3.00 -8.17 -1.82
C ILE A 140 3.72 -9.37 -2.41
N GLU A 141 3.00 -10.46 -2.62
CA GLU A 141 3.48 -11.69 -3.24
C GLU A 141 2.66 -12.02 -4.49
N GLN A 142 3.30 -12.64 -5.49
CA GLN A 142 2.66 -13.22 -6.66
C GLN A 142 2.26 -14.66 -6.33
N LYS A 143 0.96 -14.97 -6.42
CA LYS A 143 0.46 -16.32 -6.14
C LYS A 143 1.07 -17.34 -7.10
N ASP A 144 1.04 -17.02 -8.40
CA ASP A 144 1.77 -17.69 -9.47
C ASP A 144 3.07 -16.93 -9.76
N CYS A 145 4.18 -17.54 -9.33
CA CYS A 145 5.53 -17.01 -9.52
C CYS A 145 6.17 -17.41 -10.87
N THR A 146 5.44 -18.13 -11.73
CA THR A 146 5.91 -18.45 -13.09
C THR A 146 5.65 -17.31 -14.08
N LEU A 147 4.76 -16.37 -13.71
CA LEU A 147 4.49 -15.17 -14.47
C LEU A 147 5.63 -14.15 -14.27
N GLU A 148 6.23 -13.69 -15.36
CA GLU A 148 7.40 -12.80 -15.33
C GLU A 148 7.10 -11.42 -14.72
N GLU A 149 5.85 -10.96 -14.81
CA GLU A 149 5.48 -9.60 -14.40
C GLU A 149 4.43 -9.58 -13.29
N TYR A 150 4.49 -8.53 -12.47
CA TYR A 150 3.39 -8.11 -11.61
C TYR A 150 2.30 -7.46 -12.49
N GLY A 151 1.75 -8.22 -13.44
CA GLY A 151 0.86 -7.70 -14.49
C GLY A 151 -0.63 -7.72 -14.14
N SER A 152 -1.03 -8.43 -13.08
CA SER A 152 -2.45 -8.52 -12.67
C SER A 152 -2.64 -8.48 -11.17
N LEU A 153 -3.60 -7.67 -10.72
CA LEU A 153 -4.10 -7.64 -9.34
C LEU A 153 -4.62 -9.01 -8.89
N GLU A 154 -5.17 -9.80 -9.81
CA GLU A 154 -5.66 -11.15 -9.52
C GLU A 154 -4.54 -12.09 -9.12
N ASN A 155 -3.29 -11.84 -9.53
CA ASN A 155 -2.13 -12.64 -9.13
C ASN A 155 -1.49 -12.11 -7.83
N LEU A 156 -1.94 -10.99 -7.27
CA LEU A 156 -1.36 -10.42 -6.07
C LEU A 156 -2.08 -10.88 -4.81
N ILE A 157 -1.31 -11.06 -3.75
CA ILE A 157 -1.82 -11.31 -2.42
C ILE A 157 -0.94 -10.62 -1.37
N PHE A 158 -1.53 -10.20 -0.25
CA PHE A 158 -0.74 -9.89 0.93
C PHE A 158 -0.30 -11.19 1.60
N ALA A 159 1.00 -11.40 1.75
CA ALA A 159 1.58 -12.51 2.48
C ALA A 159 2.30 -12.00 3.72
N CYS A 160 2.21 -12.71 4.85
CA CYS A 160 3.09 -12.42 5.98
C CYS A 160 4.54 -12.80 5.64
N PRO A 161 5.54 -12.22 6.34
CA PRO A 161 6.95 -12.54 6.13
C PRO A 161 7.29 -14.03 6.11
N LEU A 162 6.61 -14.83 6.95
CA LEU A 162 6.83 -16.28 7.01
C LEU A 162 6.24 -16.98 5.79
N CYS A 163 5.01 -16.66 5.39
CA CYS A 163 4.38 -17.31 4.24
C CYS A 163 5.13 -16.99 2.94
N ASN A 164 5.45 -15.72 2.70
CA ASN A 164 6.19 -15.33 1.51
C ASN A 164 7.56 -16.01 1.44
N ASN A 165 8.29 -16.01 2.56
CA ASN A 165 9.62 -16.61 2.60
C ASN A 165 9.63 -18.13 2.43
N ALA A 166 8.64 -18.83 3.01
CA ALA A 166 8.61 -20.28 3.04
C ALA A 166 8.00 -20.87 1.76
N LYS A 167 6.99 -20.23 1.16
CA LYS A 167 6.47 -20.62 -0.16
C LYS A 167 7.57 -20.47 -1.22
N SER A 168 8.28 -19.35 -1.20
CA SER A 168 9.33 -19.04 -2.19
C SER A 168 8.78 -19.15 -3.62
N ASN A 169 9.67 -19.29 -4.60
CA ASN A 169 9.31 -19.67 -5.97
C ASN A 169 9.34 -21.19 -6.16
N LEU A 170 9.28 -21.96 -5.06
CA LEU A 170 9.46 -23.42 -5.06
C LEU A 170 8.15 -24.19 -4.89
N ILE A 171 7.11 -23.54 -4.34
CA ILE A 171 5.85 -24.18 -3.99
C ILE A 171 4.71 -23.39 -4.65
N SER A 172 3.83 -24.10 -5.36
CA SER A 172 2.63 -23.52 -5.97
C SER A 172 1.70 -22.92 -4.91
N GLU A 173 0.83 -21.98 -5.30
CA GLU A 173 -0.19 -21.46 -4.39
C GLU A 173 -1.07 -22.59 -3.82
N GLU A 174 -1.45 -23.53 -4.68
CA GLU A 174 -2.31 -24.66 -4.32
C GLU A 174 -1.64 -25.57 -3.28
N ASP A 175 -0.41 -26.01 -3.54
CA ASP A 175 0.33 -26.86 -2.60
C ASP A 175 0.62 -26.12 -1.28
N TRP A 176 0.91 -24.82 -1.36
CA TRP A 176 1.12 -23.99 -0.19
C TRP A 176 -0.11 -23.98 0.72
N ARG A 177 -1.29 -23.74 0.14
CA ARG A 177 -2.57 -23.77 0.84
C ARG A 177 -2.89 -25.15 1.40
N LYS A 178 -2.66 -26.20 0.60
CA LYS A 178 -2.99 -27.58 0.94
C LYS A 178 -2.16 -28.13 2.09
N TYR A 179 -0.84 -27.94 2.05
CA TYR A 179 0.07 -28.65 2.96
C TYR A 179 0.60 -27.81 4.12
N PHE A 180 0.65 -26.47 4.02
CA PHE A 180 1.40 -25.64 4.97
C PHE A 180 0.57 -24.60 5.73
N VAL A 181 -0.45 -24.03 5.09
CA VAL A 181 -1.21 -22.89 5.65
C VAL A 181 -1.81 -23.21 7.02
N LYS A 182 -2.37 -24.41 7.20
CA LYS A 182 -3.00 -24.82 8.47
C LYS A 182 -2.00 -24.80 9.63
N GLN A 183 -0.80 -25.32 9.42
CA GLN A 183 0.25 -25.44 10.42
C GLN A 183 0.83 -24.06 10.75
N ILE A 184 1.00 -23.19 9.75
CA ILE A 184 1.46 -21.80 9.98
C ILE A 184 0.44 -21.01 10.79
N LYS A 185 -0.85 -21.18 10.50
CA LYS A 185 -1.92 -20.56 11.27
C LYS A 185 -1.91 -21.03 12.73
N ALA A 186 -1.71 -22.32 12.97
CA ALA A 186 -1.56 -22.86 14.32
C ALA A 186 -0.34 -22.28 15.04
N TYR A 187 0.82 -22.23 14.38
CA TYR A 187 2.05 -21.66 14.92
C TYR A 187 1.87 -20.19 15.38
N TYR A 188 1.29 -19.34 14.53
CA TYR A 188 1.04 -17.95 14.92
C TYR A 188 0.04 -17.82 16.06
N LYS A 189 -1.01 -18.65 16.07
CA LYS A 189 -1.96 -18.69 17.18
C LYS A 189 -1.26 -19.02 18.50
N ASP A 190 -0.31 -19.94 18.49
CA ASP A 190 0.40 -20.35 19.70
C ASP A 190 1.42 -19.31 20.16
N ILE A 191 2.07 -18.58 19.25
CA ILE A 191 2.90 -17.41 19.64
C ILE A 191 2.03 -16.35 20.31
N LEU A 192 0.89 -16.00 19.70
CA LEU A 192 0.03 -14.92 20.19
C LEU A 192 -0.61 -15.25 21.55
N LYS A 193 -0.76 -16.53 21.93
CA LYS A 193 -1.20 -16.92 23.28
C LYS A 193 -0.13 -16.68 24.36
N GLN A 194 1.13 -16.53 23.97
CA GLN A 194 2.26 -16.37 24.89
C GLN A 194 2.64 -14.90 25.11
N ILE A 195 1.95 -13.97 24.44
CA ILE A 195 2.18 -12.52 24.48
C ILE A 195 0.95 -11.88 25.10
#